data_AF-A0A2I2KIQ4-F1
#
_entry.id   AF-A0A2I2KIQ4-F1
#
_cell.length_a   1.000
_cell.length_b   1.000
_cell.length_c   1.000
_cell.angle_alpha   90.00
_cell.angle_beta   90.00
_cell.angle_gamma   90.00
#
_symmetry.space_group_name_H-M   'P 1'
#
loop_
_entity.id
_entity.type
_entity.pdbx_description
1 polymer ?
#
loop_
_entity_poly.entity_id
_entity_poly.type
_entity_poly.pdbx_seq_one_letter_code
_entity_poly.pdbx_strand_id
1 'polypeptide(L)'
;MEGRQLRADAAKAAKDGETAAETAVREARELATQTADARYKPLVVRSEASAAFIGAKAEVFDKDGEADPKKLARLLRLVNLAEVEVTDDGTITGLADQVASIKTDYPELFAGPKSPPRPKADGSDRKPESTRPKTSAAALAAQLGGG
;
A
#
# COMPACT_ATOMS: atom_id res chain seq x y z
N MET A 1 9.92 -57.83 -14.03
CA MET A 1 9.41 -56.63 -14.73
C MET A 1 7.90 -56.44 -14.59
N GLU A 2 7.14 -57.42 -14.06
CA GLU A 2 5.66 -57.38 -14.02
C GLU A 2 5.03 -56.40 -13.00
N GLY A 3 5.75 -55.98 -11.96
CA GLY A 3 5.19 -55.09 -10.93
C GLY A 3 4.92 -53.65 -11.37
N ARG A 4 5.48 -53.21 -12.51
CA ARG A 4 5.22 -51.87 -13.09
C ARG A 4 3.96 -51.83 -13.95
N GLN A 5 3.67 -52.92 -14.68
CA GLN A 5 2.42 -53.06 -15.44
C GLN A 5 1.21 -53.07 -14.51
N LEU A 6 1.24 -53.90 -13.45
CA LEU A 6 0.13 -54.02 -12.48
C LEU A 6 -0.24 -52.69 -11.78
N ARG A 7 0.75 -51.82 -11.51
CA ARG A 7 0.49 -50.49 -10.94
C ARG A 7 -0.06 -49.50 -11.96
N ALA A 8 0.35 -49.59 -13.21
CA ALA A 8 -0.19 -48.78 -14.30
C ALA A 8 -1.64 -49.16 -14.61
N ASP A 9 -1.96 -50.46 -14.57
CA ASP A 9 -3.30 -50.97 -14.82
C ASP A 9 -4.25 -50.66 -13.66
N ALA A 10 -3.79 -50.69 -12.40
CA ALA A 10 -4.57 -50.25 -11.24
C ALA A 10 -4.84 -48.73 -11.26
N ALA A 11 -3.89 -47.92 -11.72
CA ALA A 11 -4.08 -46.47 -11.86
C ALA A 11 -5.03 -46.11 -13.02
N LYS A 12 -5.13 -46.94 -14.06
CA LYS A 12 -6.14 -46.81 -15.11
C LYS A 12 -7.53 -47.23 -14.62
N ALA A 13 -7.63 -48.36 -13.94
CA ALA A 13 -8.90 -48.82 -13.37
C ALA A 13 -9.46 -47.87 -12.30
N ALA A 14 -8.60 -47.17 -11.54
CA ALA A 14 -9.03 -46.12 -10.62
C ALA A 14 -9.57 -44.87 -11.34
N LYS A 15 -9.01 -44.51 -12.50
CA LYS A 15 -9.50 -43.40 -13.34
C LYS A 15 -10.78 -43.74 -14.10
N ASP A 16 -10.96 -45.02 -14.47
CA ASP A 16 -12.16 -45.50 -15.17
C ASP A 16 -13.32 -45.80 -14.22
N GLY A 17 -13.03 -45.99 -12.92
CA GLY A 17 -14.03 -46.19 -11.86
C GLY A 17 -14.50 -44.91 -11.16
N GLU A 18 -13.84 -43.78 -11.41
CA GLU A 18 -14.32 -42.47 -10.96
C GLU A 18 -15.62 -42.16 -11.71
N THR A 19 -16.74 -42.22 -11.00
CA THR A 19 -18.02 -41.88 -11.61
C THR A 19 -18.01 -40.38 -11.94
N ALA A 20 -18.71 -39.97 -13.00
CA ALA A 20 -18.86 -38.55 -13.36
C ALA A 20 -19.31 -37.67 -12.17
N ALA A 21 -19.97 -38.27 -11.17
CA ALA A 21 -20.35 -37.66 -9.91
C ALA A 21 -19.15 -37.36 -8.98
N GLU A 22 -18.16 -38.25 -8.87
CA GLU A 22 -16.96 -38.04 -8.04
C GLU A 22 -16.02 -37.00 -8.65
N THR A 23 -15.84 -37.02 -9.98
CA THR A 23 -15.11 -35.98 -10.69
C THR A 23 -15.81 -34.62 -10.55
N ALA A 24 -17.14 -34.57 -10.68
CA ALA A 24 -17.93 -33.36 -10.46
C ALA A 24 -17.84 -32.83 -9.03
N VAL A 25 -17.81 -33.71 -8.01
CA VAL A 25 -17.65 -33.32 -6.60
C VAL A 25 -16.25 -32.76 -6.34
N ARG A 26 -15.20 -33.34 -6.95
CA ARG A 26 -13.82 -32.82 -6.85
C ARG A 26 -13.70 -31.45 -7.51
N GLU A 27 -14.17 -31.30 -8.74
CA GLU A 27 -14.15 -30.03 -9.46
C GLU A 27 -14.99 -28.96 -8.73
N ALA A 28 -16.16 -29.33 -8.20
CA ALA A 28 -16.98 -28.41 -7.40
C ALA A 28 -16.28 -27.98 -6.10
N ARG A 29 -15.53 -28.87 -5.45
CA ARG A 29 -14.72 -28.53 -4.26
C ARG A 29 -13.54 -27.63 -4.63
N GLU A 30 -12.83 -27.92 -5.70
CA GLU A 30 -11.71 -27.10 -6.19
C GLU A 30 -12.20 -25.69 -6.62
N LEU A 31 -13.37 -25.58 -7.23
CA LEU A 31 -14.01 -24.30 -7.53
C LEU A 31 -14.48 -23.59 -6.26
N ALA A 32 -15.04 -24.31 -5.29
CA ALA A 32 -15.48 -23.73 -4.03
C ALA A 32 -14.30 -23.19 -3.20
N THR A 33 -13.18 -23.91 -3.14
CA THR A 33 -11.97 -23.44 -2.47
C THR A 33 -11.34 -22.27 -3.23
N GLN A 34 -11.22 -22.34 -4.56
CA GLN A 34 -10.70 -21.22 -5.36
C GLN A 34 -11.57 -19.96 -5.23
N THR A 35 -12.89 -20.09 -5.17
CA THR A 35 -13.81 -18.94 -5.04
C THR A 35 -13.83 -18.37 -3.63
N ALA A 36 -13.68 -19.20 -2.59
CA ALA A 36 -13.50 -18.72 -1.22
C ALA A 36 -12.15 -17.99 -1.09
N ASP A 37 -11.08 -18.62 -1.55
CA ASP A 37 -9.73 -18.06 -1.54
C ASP A 37 -9.67 -16.73 -2.29
N ALA A 38 -10.25 -16.65 -3.48
CA ALA A 38 -10.25 -15.42 -4.27
C ALA A 38 -10.96 -14.25 -3.57
N ARG A 39 -11.93 -14.53 -2.69
CA ARG A 39 -12.67 -13.49 -1.95
C ARG A 39 -11.95 -13.04 -0.68
N TYR A 40 -11.35 -13.98 0.06
CA TYR A 40 -10.77 -13.70 1.37
C TYR A 40 -9.27 -13.34 1.31
N LYS A 41 -8.49 -13.97 0.41
CA LYS A 41 -7.06 -13.68 0.22
C LYS A 41 -6.76 -12.19 0.06
N PRO A 42 -7.42 -11.42 -0.84
CA PRO A 42 -7.09 -10.01 -1.01
C PRO A 42 -7.39 -9.17 0.23
N LEU A 43 -8.32 -9.57 1.10
CA LEU A 43 -8.62 -8.82 2.33
C LEU A 43 -7.54 -9.06 3.39
N VAL A 44 -7.20 -10.33 3.62
CA VAL A 44 -6.20 -10.75 4.61
C VAL A 44 -4.80 -10.26 4.23
N VAL A 45 -4.44 -10.38 2.95
CA VAL A 45 -3.15 -9.87 2.45
C VAL A 45 -3.07 -8.36 2.55
N ARG A 46 -4.15 -7.63 2.27
CA ARG A 46 -4.13 -6.16 2.40
C ARG A 46 -4.02 -5.68 3.85
N SER A 47 -4.68 -6.35 4.80
CA SER A 47 -4.56 -5.98 6.22
C SER A 47 -3.15 -6.21 6.74
N GLU A 48 -2.56 -7.37 6.44
CA GLU A 48 -1.19 -7.69 6.85
C GLU A 48 -0.15 -6.86 6.11
N ALA A 49 -0.32 -6.60 4.81
CA ALA A 49 0.56 -5.70 4.06
C ALA A 49 0.55 -4.31 4.68
N SER A 50 -0.62 -3.82 5.09
CA SER A 50 -0.76 -2.53 5.77
C SER A 50 0.01 -2.52 7.10
N ALA A 51 -0.12 -3.57 7.90
CA ALA A 51 0.64 -3.72 9.15
C ALA A 51 2.16 -3.80 8.89
N ALA A 52 2.58 -4.53 7.87
CA ALA A 52 3.98 -4.66 7.47
C ALA A 52 4.58 -3.33 7.00
N PHE A 53 3.85 -2.54 6.21
CA PHE A 53 4.30 -1.20 5.80
C PHE A 53 4.42 -0.23 6.98
N ILE A 54 3.46 -0.29 7.93
CA ILE A 54 3.52 0.49 9.17
C ILE A 54 4.76 0.09 9.99
N GLY A 55 5.00 -1.21 10.19
CA GLY A 55 6.19 -1.72 10.89
C GLY A 55 7.51 -1.37 10.18
N ALA A 56 7.50 -1.30 8.85
CA ALA A 56 8.64 -0.91 8.02
C ALA A 56 8.93 0.60 8.02
N LYS A 57 8.13 1.40 8.74
CA LYS A 57 8.16 2.87 8.80
C LYS A 57 7.88 3.55 7.46
N ALA A 58 6.97 2.99 6.67
CA ALA A 58 6.49 3.66 5.48
C ALA A 58 5.87 5.03 5.86
N GLU A 59 5.96 6.01 4.97
CA GLU A 59 5.35 7.33 5.11
C GLU A 59 3.84 7.25 4.86
N VAL A 60 3.15 6.36 5.59
CA VAL A 60 1.70 6.15 5.51
C VAL A 60 0.92 7.03 6.47
N PHE A 61 1.58 7.64 7.45
CA PHE A 61 0.93 8.53 8.40
C PHE A 61 0.91 9.98 7.89
N ASP A 62 -0.19 10.67 8.16
CA ASP A 62 -0.33 12.09 7.91
C ASP A 62 0.32 12.93 9.02
N LYS A 63 0.20 14.25 8.90
CA LYS A 63 0.75 15.21 9.87
C LYS A 63 0.11 15.13 11.27
N ASP A 64 -1.06 14.51 11.36
CA ASP A 64 -1.86 14.38 12.57
C ASP A 64 -1.69 12.97 13.21
N GLY A 65 -0.90 12.10 12.57
CA GLY A 65 -0.60 10.75 13.03
C GLY A 65 -1.61 9.69 12.59
N GLU A 66 -2.56 10.05 11.70
CA GLU A 66 -3.52 9.12 11.12
C GLU A 66 -2.97 8.46 9.87
N ALA A 67 -3.33 7.21 9.61
CA ALA A 67 -2.93 6.53 8.37
C ALA A 67 -3.66 7.16 7.17
N ASP A 68 -2.92 7.81 6.28
CA ASP A 68 -3.43 8.37 5.03
C ASP A 68 -3.85 7.22 4.09
N PRO A 69 -5.16 7.05 3.83
CA PRO A 69 -5.66 5.95 3.02
C PRO A 69 -5.15 6.01 1.57
N LYS A 70 -4.78 7.20 1.04
CA LYS A 70 -4.27 7.34 -0.32
C LYS A 70 -2.83 6.83 -0.45
N LYS A 71 -1.99 7.11 0.55
CA LYS A 71 -0.60 6.63 0.57
C LYS A 71 -0.55 5.12 0.79
N LEU A 72 -1.37 4.62 1.71
CA LEU A 72 -1.53 3.18 1.93
C LEU A 72 -2.03 2.47 0.66
N ALA A 73 -3.06 3.02 -0.01
CA ALA A 73 -3.57 2.46 -1.25
C ALA A 73 -2.52 2.44 -2.38
N ARG A 74 -1.58 3.39 -2.42
CA ARG A 74 -0.46 3.37 -3.37
C ARG A 74 0.52 2.23 -3.08
N LEU A 75 0.90 2.04 -1.81
CA LEU A 75 1.79 0.95 -1.41
C LEU A 75 1.17 -0.42 -1.64
N LEU A 76 -0.12 -0.59 -1.31
CA LEU A 76 -0.87 -1.82 -1.56
C LEU A 76 -0.97 -2.19 -3.05
N ARG A 77 -0.83 -1.23 -3.97
CA ARG A 77 -0.80 -1.50 -5.43
C ARG A 77 0.55 -2.01 -5.92
N LEU A 78 1.61 -1.84 -5.14
CA LEU A 78 2.94 -2.36 -5.45
C LEU A 78 3.11 -3.81 -4.99
N VAL A 79 2.26 -4.29 -4.07
CA VAL A 79 2.26 -5.68 -3.62
C VAL A 79 1.65 -6.57 -4.69
N ASN A 80 2.39 -7.60 -5.10
CA ASN A 80 1.90 -8.60 -6.02
C ASN A 80 1.11 -9.67 -5.26
N LEU A 81 -0.21 -9.48 -5.17
CA LEU A 81 -1.13 -10.38 -4.47
C LEU A 81 -1.15 -11.80 -5.04
N ALA A 82 -0.72 -12.01 -6.29
CA ALA A 82 -0.68 -13.34 -6.91
C ALA A 82 0.52 -14.17 -6.45
N GLU A 83 1.59 -13.51 -6.00
CA GLU A 83 2.79 -14.17 -5.46
C GLU A 83 2.73 -14.35 -3.93
N VAL A 84 1.69 -13.82 -3.29
CA VAL A 84 1.46 -13.98 -1.85
C VAL A 84 0.58 -15.18 -1.61
N GLU A 85 1.11 -16.14 -0.84
CA GLU A 85 0.37 -17.33 -0.45
C GLU A 85 -0.14 -17.19 0.98
N VAL A 86 -1.38 -17.61 1.19
CA VAL A 86 -2.03 -17.65 2.50
C VAL A 86 -2.26 -19.11 2.81
N THR A 87 -1.62 -19.61 3.87
CA THR A 87 -1.78 -20.99 4.33
C THR A 87 -3.12 -21.18 5.04
N ASP A 88 -3.51 -22.44 5.24
CA ASP A 88 -4.75 -22.81 5.94
C ASP A 88 -4.83 -22.27 7.37
N ASP A 89 -3.67 -22.00 7.99
CA ASP A 89 -3.55 -21.40 9.33
C ASP A 89 -3.64 -19.86 9.31
N GLY A 90 -3.86 -19.25 8.14
CA GLY A 90 -3.87 -17.80 7.96
C GLY A 90 -2.47 -17.16 7.99
N THR A 91 -1.40 -17.96 7.89
CA THR A 91 -0.04 -17.43 7.79
C THR A 91 0.22 -16.95 6.37
N ILE A 92 0.79 -15.75 6.24
CA ILE A 92 1.12 -15.15 4.94
C ILE A 92 2.60 -15.34 4.65
N THR A 93 2.93 -15.97 3.54
CA THR A 93 4.31 -16.18 3.08
C THR A 93 4.63 -15.27 1.89
N GLY A 94 5.90 -14.87 1.75
CA GLY A 94 6.39 -14.02 0.65
C GLY A 94 6.11 -12.52 0.78
N LEU A 95 5.14 -12.11 1.61
CA LEU A 95 4.81 -10.69 1.80
C LEU A 95 5.96 -9.87 2.41
N ALA A 96 6.70 -10.42 3.38
CA ALA A 96 7.80 -9.73 4.03
C ALA A 96 8.95 -9.41 3.05
N ASP A 97 9.26 -10.36 2.16
CA ASP A 97 10.30 -10.19 1.13
C ASP A 97 9.89 -9.15 0.08
N GLN A 98 8.60 -9.12 -0.30
CA GLN A 98 8.07 -8.08 -1.17
C GLN A 98 8.15 -6.70 -0.51
N VAL A 99 7.80 -6.57 0.77
CA VAL A 99 7.90 -5.28 1.50
C VAL A 99 9.35 -4.81 1.58
N ALA A 100 10.31 -5.72 1.81
CA ALA A 100 11.73 -5.41 1.81
C ALA A 100 12.24 -4.97 0.41
N SER A 101 11.74 -5.62 -0.64
CA SER A 101 12.06 -5.26 -2.04
C SER A 101 11.50 -3.88 -2.39
N ILE A 102 10.23 -3.60 -2.06
CA ILE A 102 9.58 -2.30 -2.26
C ILE A 102 10.34 -1.19 -1.50
N LYS A 103 10.85 -1.49 -0.31
CA LYS A 103 11.68 -0.54 0.45
C LYS A 103 13.02 -0.23 -0.20
N THR A 104 13.58 -1.21 -0.91
CA THR A 104 14.84 -1.05 -1.66
C THR A 104 14.61 -0.26 -2.94
N ASP A 105 13.53 -0.57 -3.66
CA ASP A 105 13.21 0.04 -4.95
C ASP A 105 12.63 1.46 -4.82
N TYR A 106 11.87 1.73 -3.76
CA TYR A 106 11.17 2.98 -3.50
C TYR A 106 11.47 3.54 -2.11
N PRO A 107 12.74 3.84 -1.78
CA PRO A 107 13.14 4.29 -0.44
C PRO A 107 12.46 5.61 -0.04
N GLU A 108 12.06 6.44 -1.01
CA GLU A 108 11.32 7.69 -0.78
C GLU A 108 9.96 7.47 -0.12
N LEU A 109 9.36 6.29 -0.27
CA LEU A 109 8.10 5.94 0.40
C LEU A 109 8.29 5.56 1.87
N PHE A 110 9.54 5.41 2.33
CA PHE A 110 9.92 5.02 3.69
C PHE A 110 10.80 6.05 4.39
N ALA A 111 11.31 7.03 3.67
CA ALA A 111 12.02 8.16 4.24
C ALA A 111 10.98 9.16 4.77
N GLY A 112 10.89 9.28 6.09
CA GLY A 112 10.02 10.28 6.73
C GLY A 112 10.27 11.70 6.20
N PRO A 113 9.30 12.63 6.39
CA PRO A 113 9.34 13.95 5.76
C PRO A 113 10.68 14.62 6.06
N LYS A 114 11.49 14.86 5.01
CA LYS A 114 12.67 15.71 5.10
C LYS A 114 12.20 17.02 5.72
N SER A 115 12.64 17.30 6.95
CA SER A 115 12.30 18.55 7.61
C SER A 115 12.50 19.69 6.62
N PRO A 116 11.49 20.55 6.38
CA PRO A 116 11.66 21.65 5.47
C PRO A 116 12.88 22.46 5.94
N PRO A 117 13.74 22.92 5.01
CA PRO A 117 14.90 23.71 5.40
C PRO A 117 14.40 24.86 6.27
N ARG A 118 14.93 24.94 7.50
CA ARG A 118 14.55 26.01 8.44
C ARG A 118 14.69 27.33 7.68
N PRO A 119 13.66 28.19 7.64
CA PRO A 119 13.82 29.49 7.02
C PRO A 119 15.01 30.16 7.68
N LYS A 120 16.04 30.49 6.89
CA LYS A 120 17.12 31.34 7.38
C LYS A 120 16.41 32.63 7.78
N ALA A 121 16.36 32.90 9.08
CA ALA A 121 15.87 34.18 9.58
C ALA A 121 16.82 35.23 8.99
N ASP A 122 16.38 35.86 7.90
CA ASP A 122 17.03 37.02 7.35
C ASP A 122 16.74 38.14 8.35
N GLY A 123 17.61 38.26 9.36
CA GLY A 123 17.61 39.28 10.40
C GLY A 123 17.95 40.66 9.85
N SER A 124 17.45 40.98 8.66
CA SER A 124 17.49 42.31 8.10
C SER A 124 16.37 43.11 8.77
N ASP A 125 16.74 44.01 9.69
CA ASP A 125 15.87 45.04 10.25
C ASP A 125 15.09 45.70 9.11
N ARG A 126 13.82 45.31 8.93
CA ARG A 126 12.92 46.03 8.05
C ARG A 126 12.68 47.38 8.70
N LYS A 127 13.37 48.43 8.21
CA LYS A 127 13.00 49.82 8.48
C LYS A 127 11.49 49.96 8.29
N PRO A 128 10.77 50.62 9.21
CA PRO A 128 9.32 50.76 9.11
C PRO A 128 8.96 51.37 7.75
N GLU A 129 8.07 50.69 7.07
CA GLU A 129 7.61 51.02 5.73
C GLU A 129 7.05 52.44 5.73
N SER A 130 7.65 53.31 4.91
CA SER A 130 7.18 54.69 4.70
C SER A 130 5.71 54.65 4.29
N THR A 131 4.83 55.17 5.14
CA THR A 131 3.39 55.29 4.88
C THR A 131 3.14 56.30 3.78
N ARG A 132 3.39 55.92 2.52
CA ARG A 132 2.90 56.70 1.38
C ARG A 132 1.37 56.62 1.36
N PRO A 133 0.68 57.77 1.28
CA PRO A 133 -0.78 57.78 1.23
C PRO A 133 -1.24 57.03 -0.03
N LYS A 134 -2.11 56.03 0.17
CA LYS A 134 -2.61 55.14 -0.89
C LYS A 134 -3.55 55.83 -1.88
N THR A 135 -3.94 57.09 -1.63
CA THR A 135 -4.90 57.82 -2.46
C THR A 135 -4.51 59.30 -2.59
N SER A 136 -4.87 59.89 -3.73
CA SER A 136 -4.68 61.31 -4.03
C SER A 136 -5.37 62.24 -3.01
N ALA A 137 -6.51 61.82 -2.47
CA ALA A 137 -7.22 62.54 -1.41
C ALA A 137 -6.40 62.61 -0.10
N ALA A 138 -5.76 61.50 0.28
CA ALA A 138 -4.92 61.46 1.48
C ALA A 138 -3.63 62.27 1.33
N ALA A 139 -3.10 62.39 0.10
CA ALA A 139 -1.94 63.25 -0.18
C ALA A 139 -2.29 64.75 -0.04
N LEU A 140 -3.45 65.18 -0.54
CA LEU A 140 -3.91 66.56 -0.41
C LEU A 140 -4.22 66.95 1.04
N ALA A 141 -4.83 66.05 1.82
CA ALA A 141 -5.11 66.29 3.23
C ALA A 141 -3.83 66.48 4.06
N ALA A 142 -2.80 65.68 3.79
CA ALA A 142 -1.50 65.83 4.47
C ALA A 142 -0.81 67.16 4.13
N GLN A 143 -0.99 67.65 2.90
CA GLN A 143 -0.42 68.92 2.46
C GLN A 143 -1.14 70.15 3.06
N LEU A 144 -2.42 70.03 3.37
CA LEU A 144 -3.23 71.13 3.93
C LEU A 144 -3.26 71.15 5.46
N GLY A 145 -3.04 70.01 6.13
CA GLY A 145 -3.03 69.88 7.59
C GLY A 145 -1.68 70.15 8.26
N GLY A 146 -0.63 70.44 7.49
CA GLY A 146 0.70 70.78 7.98
C GLY A 146 0.98 72.28 7.89
N GLY A 147 0.33 73.07 8.74
CA GLY A 147 0.58 74.49 8.96
C GLY A 147 0.64 74.80 10.44
#